data_AF-A0A4P8L3K0-F1
#
_entry.id   AF-A0A4P8L3K0-F1
#
_cell.length_a   1.000
_cell.length_b   1.000
_cell.length_c   1.000
_cell.angle_alpha   90.00
_cell.angle_beta   90.00
_cell.angle_gamma   90.00
#
_symmetry.space_group_name_H-M   'P 1'
#
loop_
_entity.id
_entity.type
_entity.pdbx_description
1 polymer ?
#
loop_
_entity_poly.entity_id
_entity_poly.type
_entity_poly.pdbx_seq_one_letter_code
_entity_poly.pdbx_strand_id
1 'polypeptide(L)'
;MDVGGAWETFIAFLREYNVRKIAEVSRAIDWSAWLKEPFFWIGVVVFLGVVLWKKAFKMLLLPLSVAALIVLVQCTMPESGEDISLGKLVPFLGGCVVIIALNLYCFIVRHD
;
A
#
# COMPACT_ATOMS: atom_id res chain seq x y z
N MET A 1 -28.19 -10.31 -3.49
CA MET A 1 -26.83 -10.32 -4.06
C MET A 1 -26.10 -11.47 -3.42
N ASP A 2 -25.76 -12.49 -4.20
CA ASP A 2 -25.05 -13.66 -3.69
C ASP A 2 -23.58 -13.29 -3.44
N VAL A 3 -23.22 -13.24 -2.16
CA VAL A 3 -21.91 -12.78 -1.69
C VAL A 3 -20.81 -13.75 -2.15
N GLY A 4 -21.14 -15.03 -2.36
CA GLY A 4 -20.19 -16.04 -2.83
C GLY A 4 -19.70 -15.78 -4.26
N GLY A 5 -20.61 -15.49 -5.19
CA GLY A 5 -20.27 -15.22 -6.59
C GLY A 5 -19.55 -13.89 -6.81
N ALA A 6 -19.90 -12.84 -6.04
CA ALA A 6 -19.19 -11.56 -6.08
C ALA A 6 -17.75 -11.70 -5.55
N TRP A 7 -17.55 -12.53 -4.53
CA TRP A 7 -16.23 -12.82 -3.97
C TRP A 7 -15.33 -13.62 -4.92
N GLU A 8 -15.86 -14.65 -5.57
CA GLU A 8 -15.10 -15.41 -6.57
C GLU A 8 -14.70 -14.57 -7.79
N THR A 9 -15.63 -13.73 -8.27
CA THR A 9 -15.37 -12.80 -9.39
C THR A 9 -14.32 -11.75 -9.01
N PHE A 10 -14.37 -11.25 -7.77
CA PHE A 10 -13.39 -10.31 -7.25
C PHE A 10 -12.00 -10.96 -7.09
N ILE A 11 -11.93 -12.19 -6.59
CA ILE A 11 -10.67 -12.96 -6.51
C ILE A 11 -10.11 -13.26 -7.90
N ALA A 12 -10.96 -13.63 -8.87
CA ALA A 12 -10.53 -13.85 -10.24
C ALA A 12 -9.98 -12.56 -10.87
N PHE A 13 -10.68 -11.43 -10.70
CA PHE A 13 -10.20 -10.12 -11.13
C PHE A 13 -8.86 -9.75 -10.51
N LEU A 14 -8.62 -10.04 -9.22
CA LEU A 14 -7.33 -9.78 -8.56
C LEU A 14 -6.21 -10.70 -9.04
N ARG A 15 -6.55 -11.95 -9.37
CA ARG A 15 -5.59 -12.89 -9.97
C ARG A 15 -5.15 -12.43 -11.36
N GLU A 16 -6.08 -11.84 -12.10
CA GLU A 16 -5.90 -11.27 -13.44
C GLU A 16 -5.21 -9.89 -13.41
N TYR A 17 -5.54 -9.06 -12.42
CA TYR A 17 -5.03 -7.70 -12.24
C TYR A 17 -3.65 -7.71 -11.59
N ASN A 18 -2.69 -8.31 -12.27
CA ASN A 18 -1.23 -8.16 -12.17
C ASN A 18 -0.64 -7.71 -10.80
N VAL A 19 -1.16 -8.29 -9.71
CA VAL A 19 -0.65 -8.13 -8.35
C VAL A 19 0.81 -8.56 -8.30
N ARG A 20 1.17 -9.55 -9.13
CA ARG A 20 2.54 -9.97 -9.44
C ARG A 20 3.40 -8.83 -10.00
N LYS A 21 2.91 -8.07 -10.98
CA LYS A 21 3.63 -6.93 -11.57
C LYS A 21 3.87 -5.82 -10.55
N ILE A 22 2.91 -5.56 -9.66
CA ILE A 22 3.10 -4.60 -8.56
C ILE A 22 4.16 -5.10 -7.58
N ALA A 23 4.13 -6.39 -7.23
CA ALA A 23 5.15 -7.02 -6.39
C ALA A 23 6.54 -6.94 -7.01
N GLU A 24 6.66 -7.29 -8.29
CA GLU A 24 7.90 -7.26 -9.05
C GLU A 24 8.47 -5.85 -9.13
N VAL A 25 7.65 -4.86 -9.47
CA VAL A 25 8.08 -3.45 -9.50
C VAL A 25 8.50 -2.99 -8.10
N SER A 26 7.75 -3.35 -7.06
CA SER A 26 8.09 -2.97 -5.68
C SER A 26 9.39 -3.62 -5.18
N ARG A 27 9.69 -4.85 -5.60
CA ARG A 27 10.91 -5.58 -5.24
C ARG A 27 12.12 -5.19 -6.08
N ALA A 28 11.89 -4.78 -7.33
CA ALA A 28 12.94 -4.29 -8.21
C ALA A 28 13.52 -2.95 -7.73
N ILE A 29 12.81 -2.24 -6.86
CA ILE A 29 13.31 -1.02 -6.21
C ILE A 29 14.20 -1.41 -5.03
N ASP A 30 15.48 -1.02 -5.08
CA ASP A 30 16.39 -1.14 -3.95
C ASP A 30 16.10 -0.06 -2.90
N TRP A 31 15.09 -0.30 -2.07
CA TRP A 31 14.70 0.59 -0.98
C TRP A 31 15.86 0.85 -0.01
N SER A 32 16.77 -0.12 0.15
CA SER A 32 17.90 0.01 1.08
C SER A 32 18.92 1.03 0.59
N ALA A 33 19.14 1.11 -0.73
CA ALA A 33 19.98 2.14 -1.34
C ALA A 33 19.36 3.52 -1.16
N TRP A 34 18.06 3.67 -1.46
CA TRP A 34 17.35 4.94 -1.32
C TRP A 34 17.33 5.47 0.12
N LEU A 35 17.17 4.59 1.11
CA LEU A 35 17.20 4.96 2.53
C LEU A 35 18.59 5.35 3.04
N LYS A 36 19.66 4.98 2.33
CA LYS A 36 21.03 5.39 2.67
C LYS A 36 21.41 6.72 2.02
N GLU A 37 20.67 7.16 1.00
CA GLU A 37 20.96 8.41 0.29
C GLU A 37 20.68 9.63 1.18
N PRO A 38 21.67 10.51 1.45
CA PRO A 38 21.46 11.70 2.28
C PRO A 38 20.40 12.65 1.72
N PHE A 39 20.33 12.77 0.38
CA PHE A 39 19.36 13.65 -0.29
C PHE A 39 17.91 13.20 -0.09
N PHE A 40 17.67 11.90 0.06
CA PHE A 40 16.34 11.39 0.40
C PHE A 40 15.87 11.93 1.75
N TRP A 41 16.74 11.90 2.78
CA TRP A 41 16.43 12.42 4.11
C TRP A 41 16.25 13.93 4.13
N ILE A 42 17.02 14.68 3.35
CA ILE A 42 16.80 16.12 3.19
C ILE A 42 15.38 16.37 2.63
N GLY A 43 14.97 15.65 1.59
CA GLY A 43 13.62 15.73 1.05
C GLY A 43 12.54 15.40 2.08
N VAL A 44 12.72 14.32 2.85
CA VAL A 44 11.80 13.92 3.92
C VAL A 44 11.70 14.99 5.01
N VAL A 45 12.83 15.54 5.48
CA VAL A 45 12.84 16.58 6.52
C VAL A 45 12.17 17.86 6.02
N VAL A 46 12.43 18.28 4.78
CA VAL A 46 11.78 19.46 4.18
C VAL A 46 10.27 19.23 4.05
N PHE A 47 9.86 18.06 3.55
CA PHE A 47 8.45 17.70 3.43
C PHE A 47 7.74 17.69 4.80
N LEU A 48 8.33 17.01 5.79
CA LEU A 48 7.81 16.99 7.16
C LEU A 48 7.76 18.38 7.77
N GLY A 49 8.78 19.21 7.54
CA GLY A 49 8.82 20.60 7.98
C GLY A 49 7.65 21.41 7.40
N VAL A 50 7.37 21.28 6.10
CA VAL A 50 6.22 21.93 5.45
C VAL A 50 4.91 21.43 6.01
N VAL A 51 4.77 20.11 6.21
CA VAL A 51 3.57 19.50 6.79
C VAL A 51 3.31 20.03 8.19
N LEU A 52 4.33 20.06 9.05
CA LEU A 52 4.21 20.56 10.42
C LEU A 52 3.89 22.05 10.45
N TRP A 53 4.57 22.84 9.61
CA TRP A 53 4.33 24.28 9.49
C TRP A 53 2.89 24.57 9.06
N LYS A 54 2.41 23.90 8.01
CA LYS A 54 1.06 24.09 7.47
C LYS A 54 -0.01 23.30 8.26
N LYS A 55 0.38 22.57 9.31
CA LYS A 55 -0.47 21.61 10.04
C LYS A 55 -1.23 20.66 9.10
N ALA A 56 -0.64 20.36 7.96
CA ALA A 56 -1.25 19.60 6.86
C ALA A 56 -1.07 18.09 7.06
N PHE A 57 -1.35 17.59 8.26
CA PHE A 57 -1.12 16.18 8.63
C PHE A 57 -1.84 15.18 7.71
N LYS A 58 -2.92 15.60 7.05
CA LYS A 58 -3.61 14.80 6.02
C LYS A 58 -2.69 14.47 4.84
N MET A 59 -1.71 15.32 4.52
CA MET A 59 -0.71 15.05 3.47
C MET A 59 0.25 13.92 3.84
N LEU A 60 0.38 13.55 5.13
CA LEU A 60 1.16 12.38 5.55
C LEU A 60 0.45 11.07 5.27
N LEU A 61 -0.88 11.11 5.13
CA LEU A 61 -1.69 9.91 4.97
C LEU A 61 -1.34 9.15 3.69
N LEU A 62 -1.15 9.89 2.60
CA LEU A 62 -0.79 9.32 1.30
C LEU A 62 0.57 8.59 1.35
N PRO A 63 1.70 9.22 1.75
CA PRO A 63 2.98 8.53 1.83
C PRO A 63 2.97 7.40 2.86
N LEU A 64 2.26 7.53 3.99
CA LEU A 64 2.10 6.41 4.94
C LEU A 64 1.36 5.23 4.31
N SER A 65 0.32 5.51 3.53
CA SER A 65 -0.49 4.47 2.88
C SER A 65 0.30 3.76 1.79
N VAL A 66 1.12 4.49 1.04
CA VAL A 66 2.05 3.92 0.06
C VAL A 66 3.09 3.04 0.77
N ALA A 67 3.69 3.51 1.86
CA ALA A 67 4.65 2.71 2.63
C ALA A 67 3.99 1.44 3.21
N ALA A 68 2.79 1.58 3.78
CA ALA A 68 2.01 0.45 4.29
C ALA A 68 1.67 -0.56 3.19
N LEU A 69 1.31 -0.10 1.99
CA LEU A 69 1.04 -0.96 0.84
C LEU A 69 2.31 -1.71 0.41
N ILE A 70 3.46 -1.05 0.33
CA ILE A 70 4.75 -1.69 -0.02
C ILE A 70 5.08 -2.80 0.99
N VAL A 71 4.95 -2.51 2.29
CA VAL A 71 5.16 -3.52 3.35
C VAL A 71 4.18 -4.67 3.21
N LEU A 72 2.90 -4.37 2.94
CA LEU A 72 1.87 -5.39 2.75
C LEU A 72 2.26 -6.34 1.61
N VAL A 73 2.62 -5.78 0.45
CA VAL A 73 3.06 -6.51 -0.74
C VAL A 73 4.26 -7.40 -0.41
N GLN A 74 5.28 -6.87 0.27
CA GLN A 74 6.48 -7.62 0.64
C GLN A 74 6.19 -8.77 1.61
N CYS A 75 5.28 -8.58 2.58
CA CYS A 75 4.97 -9.59 3.58
C CYS A 75 4.02 -10.69 3.08
N THR A 76 3.08 -10.35 2.19
CA THR A 76 2.01 -11.27 1.80
C THR A 76 2.25 -11.96 0.46
N MET A 77 3.04 -11.37 -0.46
CA MET A 77 3.26 -11.99 -1.76
C MET A 77 4.47 -12.91 -1.76
N PRO A 78 4.37 -14.12 -2.33
CA PRO A 78 5.53 -14.99 -2.53
C PRO A 78 6.46 -14.44 -3.62
N GLU A 79 7.67 -15.00 -3.74
CA GLU A 79 8.62 -14.65 -4.79
C GLU A 79 8.08 -15.03 -6.19
N SER A 80 8.56 -14.34 -7.23
CA SER A 80 8.07 -14.54 -8.59
C SER A 80 8.25 -16.00 -9.03
N GLY A 81 7.13 -16.69 -9.29
CA GLY A 81 7.09 -18.09 -9.71
C GLY A 81 6.34 -19.01 -8.75
N GLU A 82 6.09 -18.58 -7.51
CA GLU A 82 5.27 -19.34 -6.56
C GLU A 82 3.77 -19.02 -6.70
N ASP A 83 2.94 -20.03 -6.48
CA ASP A 83 1.50 -19.83 -6.42
C ASP A 83 1.11 -19.04 -5.17
N ILE A 84 0.25 -18.04 -5.38
CA ILE A 84 -0.27 -17.24 -4.26
C ILE A 84 -1.23 -18.14 -3.47
N SER A 85 -0.79 -18.59 -2.30
CA SER A 85 -1.67 -19.29 -1.36
C SER A 85 -2.82 -18.39 -0.92
N LEU A 86 -4.04 -18.92 -0.95
CA LEU A 86 -5.25 -18.25 -0.46
C LEU A 86 -5.07 -17.72 0.97
N GLY A 87 -4.28 -18.42 1.80
CA GLY A 87 -3.98 -18.01 3.17
C GLY A 87 -3.20 -16.69 3.30
N LYS A 88 -2.43 -16.31 2.27
CA LYS A 88 -1.72 -15.01 2.21
C LYS A 88 -2.45 -13.94 1.42
N LEU A 89 -3.40 -14.34 0.56
CA LEU A 89 -4.25 -13.40 -0.18
C LEU A 89 -5.23 -12.67 0.76
N VAL A 90 -5.78 -13.37 1.75
CA VAL A 90 -6.71 -12.79 2.74
C VAL A 90 -6.09 -11.63 3.54
N PRO A 91 -4.90 -11.76 4.18
CA PRO A 91 -4.29 -10.64 4.90
C PRO A 91 -3.86 -9.49 3.97
N PHE A 92 -3.48 -9.78 2.72
CA PHE A 92 -3.22 -8.74 1.72
C PHE A 92 -4.47 -7.92 1.41
N LEU A 93 -5.59 -8.59 1.18
CA LEU A 93 -6.85 -7.90 0.88
C LEU A 93 -7.40 -7.17 2.10
N GLY A 94 -7.34 -7.79 3.27
CA GLY A 94 -7.71 -7.16 4.54
C GLY A 94 -6.90 -5.89 4.78
N GLY A 95 -5.58 -5.94 4.59
CA GLY A 95 -4.72 -4.76 4.74
C GLY A 95 -5.04 -3.66 3.72
N CYS A 96 -5.25 -4.00 2.44
CA CYS A 96 -5.67 -3.03 1.43
C CYS A 96 -7.01 -2.35 1.77
N VAL A 97 -8.00 -3.12 2.22
CA VAL A 97 -9.30 -2.59 2.65
C VAL A 97 -9.14 -1.64 3.84
N VAL A 98 -8.32 -2.01 4.83
CA VAL A 98 -8.03 -1.15 5.99
C VAL A 98 -7.34 0.15 5.57
N ILE A 99 -6.36 0.09 4.66
CA ILE A 99 -5.68 1.27 4.13
C ILE A 99 -6.68 2.18 3.41
N ILE A 100 -7.52 1.62 2.52
CA ILE A 100 -8.55 2.38 1.80
C ILE A 100 -9.55 3.01 2.79
N ALA A 101 -10.03 2.25 3.77
CA ALA A 101 -10.97 2.73 4.77
C ALA A 101 -10.37 3.87 5.62
N LEU A 102 -9.11 3.76 6.02
CA LEU A 102 -8.37 4.83 6.71
C LEU A 102 -8.24 6.09 5.84
N ASN A 103 -7.92 5.92 4.56
CA ASN A 103 -7.86 7.03 3.61
C ASN A 103 -9.22 7.72 3.48
N LEU A 104 -10.29 6.97 3.22
CA LEU A 104 -11.64 7.50 3.10
C LEU A 104 -12.09 8.18 4.40
N TYR A 105 -11.84 7.58 5.56
CA TYR A 105 -12.22 8.17 6.85
C TYR A 105 -11.51 9.52 7.09
N CYS A 106 -10.19 9.58 6.90
CA CYS A 106 -9.45 10.82 7.10
C CYS A 106 -9.73 11.89 6.05
N PHE A 107 -10.05 11.49 4.80
CA PHE A 107 -10.29 12.42 3.70
C PHE A 107 -11.74 12.91 3.62
N ILE A 108 -12.72 12.06 3.94
CA ILE A 108 -14.16 12.37 3.87
C ILE A 108 -14.70 12.77 5.25
N VAL A 109 -14.52 11.93 6.28
CA VAL A 109 -15.20 12.11 7.57
C VAL A 109 -14.52 13.17 8.44
N ARG A 110 -13.19 13.25 8.41
CA ARG A 110 -12.43 14.25 9.19
C ARG A 110 -12.18 15.55 8.42
N HIS A 111 -12.95 15.80 7.35
CA HIS A 111 -12.93 17.07 6.61
C HIS A 111 -13.90 18.11 7.19
N ASP A 112 -14.77 17.70 8.11
CA ASP A 112 -15.51 18.60 9.01
C ASP A 112 -14.73 18.84 10.32
#